data_AF-A0A1C5QUN2-F1
#
_entry.id   AF-A0A1C5QUN2-F1
#
_cell.length_a   1.000
_cell.length_b   1.000
_cell.length_c   1.000
_cell.angle_alpha   90.00
_cell.angle_beta   90.00
_cell.angle_gamma   90.00
#
_symmetry.space_group_name_H-M   'P 1'
#
loop_
_entity.id
_entity.type
_entity.pdbx_description
1 polymer ?
#
loop_
_entity_poly.entity_id
_entity_poly.type
_entity_poly.pdbx_seq_one_letter_code
_entity_poly.pdbx_strand_id
1 'polypeptide(L)'
;MITIKMTEHSIRMTGHAGTHSESGADRACAAVSALTCNLVNSLHDLTQDKIRAELSSGDADIRWDRLSEQGKLLMDSWFLGITEINREYNCIQFQ
;
A
#
# COMPACT_ATOMS: atom_id res chain seq x y z
N MET A 1 -10.69 -2.46 -9.44
CA MET A 1 -9.46 -1.76 -9.91
C MET A 1 -8.91 -1.02 -8.71
N ILE A 2 -7.67 -1.30 -8.34
CA ILE A 2 -6.99 -0.63 -7.22
C ILE A 2 -6.33 0.62 -7.79
N THR A 3 -6.52 1.77 -7.15
CA THR A 3 -5.83 3.00 -7.53
C THR A 3 -4.86 3.37 -6.41
N ILE A 4 -3.60 3.59 -6.77
CA ILE A 4 -2.54 4.03 -5.85
C ILE A 4 -2.00 5.35 -6.36
N LYS A 5 -2.09 6.38 -5.52
CA LYS A 5 -1.44 7.67 -5.72
C LYS A 5 -0.34 7.84 -4.69
N MET A 6 0.86 8.17 -5.14
CA MET A 6 2.00 8.42 -4.26
C MET A 6 2.52 9.83 -4.45
N THR A 7 2.94 10.46 -3.36
CA THR A 7 3.71 11.69 -3.38
C THR A 7 4.96 11.49 -2.52
N GLU A 8 5.82 12.50 -2.46
CA GLU A 8 6.96 12.50 -1.54
C GLU A 8 6.56 12.29 -0.06
N HIS A 9 5.31 12.60 0.29
CA HIS A 9 4.81 12.68 1.67
C HIS A 9 3.59 11.79 1.96
N SER A 10 3.09 11.03 0.97
CA SER A 10 1.88 10.24 1.19
C SER A 10 1.68 9.09 0.21
N ILE A 11 0.90 8.10 0.65
CA ILE A 11 0.21 7.12 -0.18
C ILE A 11 -1.29 7.30 0.02
N ARG A 12 -2.04 7.40 -1.07
CA ARG A 12 -3.50 7.22 -1.07
C ARG A 12 -3.85 6.01 -1.92
N MET A 13 -4.60 5.08 -1.36
CA MET A 13 -5.04 3.88 -2.06
C MET A 13 -6.55 3.71 -1.93
N THR A 14 -7.21 3.39 -3.04
CA THR A 14 -8.65 3.12 -3.08
C THR A 14 -8.96 1.86 -3.90
N GLY A 15 -10.12 1.25 -3.68
CA GLY A 15 -10.62 0.14 -4.51
C GLY A 15 -9.98 -1.22 -4.22
N HIS A 16 -9.30 -1.38 -3.08
CA HIS A 16 -8.72 -2.65 -2.61
C HIS A 16 -9.68 -3.48 -1.75
N ALA A 17 -10.97 -3.12 -1.70
CA ALA A 17 -12.03 -3.94 -1.12
C ALA A 17 -13.27 -3.89 -2.01
N GLY A 18 -13.95 -5.03 -2.17
CA GLY A 18 -15.30 -5.10 -2.71
C GLY A 18 -15.45 -5.20 -4.23
N THR A 19 -14.44 -5.64 -4.99
CA THR A 19 -14.70 -6.06 -6.38
C THR A 19 -15.16 -7.51 -6.39
N HIS A 20 -16.48 -7.71 -6.34
CA HIS A 20 -17.11 -8.96 -6.77
C HIS A 20 -16.80 -9.17 -8.26
N SER A 21 -15.61 -9.68 -8.59
CA SER A 21 -15.29 -10.11 -9.95
C SER A 21 -14.91 -11.58 -9.90
N GLU A 22 -15.68 -12.36 -10.66
CA GLU A 22 -15.46 -13.77 -10.93
C GLU A 22 -13.98 -13.98 -11.33
N SER A 23 -13.29 -14.81 -10.54
CA SER A 23 -11.88 -15.23 -10.67
C SER A 23 -10.78 -14.21 -10.31
N GLY A 24 -10.20 -14.36 -9.11
CA GLY A 24 -8.82 -13.92 -8.80
C GLY A 24 -8.63 -12.54 -8.16
N ALA A 25 -9.54 -11.58 -8.33
CA ALA A 25 -9.38 -10.21 -7.79
C ALA A 25 -9.30 -10.15 -6.26
N ASP A 26 -9.95 -11.07 -5.56
CA ASP A 26 -9.87 -11.17 -4.09
C ASP A 26 -8.45 -11.48 -3.60
N ARG A 27 -7.64 -12.20 -4.39
CA ARG A 27 -6.25 -12.53 -4.03
C ARG A 27 -5.34 -11.31 -4.13
N ALA A 28 -5.50 -10.51 -5.19
CA ALA A 28 -4.74 -9.27 -5.35
C ALA A 28 -5.12 -8.26 -4.26
N CYS A 29 -6.41 -8.10 -3.96
CA CYS A 29 -6.88 -7.22 -2.88
C CYS A 29 -6.32 -7.64 -1.52
N ALA A 30 -6.36 -8.94 -1.19
CA ALA A 30 -5.80 -9.45 0.06
C ALA A 30 -4.28 -9.23 0.14
N ALA A 31 -3.54 -9.50 -0.94
CA ALA A 31 -2.09 -9.30 -0.98
C ALA A 31 -1.71 -7.82 -0.82
N VAL A 32 -2.39 -6.91 -1.53
CA VAL A 32 -2.18 -5.45 -1.40
C VAL A 32 -2.51 -4.98 0.02
N SER A 33 -3.62 -5.45 0.58
CA SER A 33 -4.02 -5.10 1.96
C SER A 33 -2.99 -5.56 2.98
N ALA A 34 -2.50 -6.80 2.85
CA ALA A 34 -1.49 -7.36 3.74
C ALA A 34 -0.18 -6.58 3.67
N LEU A 35 0.31 -6.26 2.46
CA LEU A 35 1.53 -5.47 2.27
C LEU A 35 1.40 -4.06 2.85
N THR A 36 0.27 -3.39 2.60
CA THR A 36 0.05 -2.02 3.08
C THR A 36 -0.11 -1.97 4.60
N CYS A 37 -0.84 -2.91 5.21
CA CYS A 37 -0.90 -3.02 6.67
C CYS A 37 0.49 -3.29 7.27
N ASN A 38 1.26 -4.19 6.64
CA ASN A 38 2.61 -4.51 7.11
C ASN A 38 3.58 -3.33 6.96
N LEU A 39 3.45 -2.51 5.91
CA LEU A 39 4.22 -1.28 5.77
C LEU A 39 3.97 -0.34 6.96
N VAL A 40 2.69 -0.11 7.30
CA VAL A 40 2.31 0.76 8.43
C VAL A 40 2.87 0.22 9.74
N ASN A 41 2.69 -1.07 10.02
CA ASN A 41 3.24 -1.70 11.23
C ASN A 41 4.77 -1.61 11.27
N SER A 42 5.44 -1.89 10.15
CA SER A 42 6.90 -1.86 10.07
C SER A 42 7.47 -0.45 10.27
N LEU A 43 6.81 0.57 9.73
CA LEU A 43 7.19 1.97 9.95
C LEU A 43 7.00 2.39 11.42
N HIS A 44 5.99 1.87 12.11
CA HIS A 44 5.78 2.13 13.53
C HIS A 44 6.76 1.37 14.45
N ASP A 45 6.99 0.09 14.18
CA ASP A 45 7.67 -0.81 15.11
C ASP A 45 9.17 -0.98 14.83
N LEU A 46 9.60 -0.80 13.57
CA LEU A 46 10.98 -1.06 13.15
C LEU A 46 11.78 0.21 12.87
N THR A 47 11.16 1.39 12.90
CA THR A 47 11.83 2.67 12.68
C THR A 47 11.44 3.69 13.75
N GLN A 48 11.98 4.91 13.64
CA GLN A 48 11.60 6.05 14.47
C GLN A 48 10.72 7.05 13.71
N ASP A 49 10.15 6.61 12.57
CA ASP A 49 9.39 7.47 11.69
C ASP A 49 8.01 7.79 12.24
N LYS A 50 7.61 9.05 12.08
CA LYS A 50 6.29 9.53 12.49
C LYS A 50 5.38 9.54 11.28
N ILE A 51 4.48 8.57 11.23
CA ILE A 51 3.45 8.50 10.19
C ILE A 51 2.05 8.69 10.79
N ARG A 52 1.11 9.10 9.95
CA ARG A 52 -0.33 9.01 10.20
C ARG A 52 -0.90 8.03 9.18
N ALA A 53 -1.65 7.04 9.65
CA ALA A 53 -2.28 6.06 8.78
C ALA A 53 -3.76 5.91 9.15
N GLU A 54 -4.62 6.07 8.15
CA GLU A 54 -6.04 5.76 8.22
C GLU A 54 -6.31 4.60 7.26
N LEU A 55 -6.55 3.41 7.82
CA LEU A 55 -6.83 2.20 7.05
C LEU A 55 -8.29 1.80 7.26
N SER A 56 -9.01 1.60 6.17
CA SER A 56 -10.41 1.15 6.18
C SER A 56 -10.67 0.22 5.01
N SER A 57 -11.85 -0.41 4.98
CA SER A 57 -12.21 -1.33 3.91
C SER A 57 -12.23 -0.62 2.55
N GLY A 58 -11.19 -0.84 1.75
CA GLY A 58 -11.09 -0.32 0.39
C GLY A 58 -10.53 1.10 0.30
N ASP A 59 -10.11 1.69 1.42
CA ASP A 59 -9.45 3.00 1.46
C ASP A 59 -8.28 3.01 2.45
N ALA A 60 -7.11 3.48 2.02
CA ALA A 60 -5.95 3.68 2.87
C ALA A 60 -5.32 5.05 2.57
N ASP A 61 -5.08 5.83 3.62
CA ASP A 61 -4.40 7.12 3.57
C ASP A 61 -3.24 7.10 4.55
N ILE A 62 -2.01 7.12 4.02
CA ILE A 62 -0.78 7.08 4.79
C ILE A 62 -0.01 8.36 4.50
N ARG A 63 0.36 9.11 5.54
CA ARG A 63 1.06 10.40 5.41
C ARG A 63 2.23 10.48 6.36
N TRP A 64 3.26 11.17 5.92
CA TRP A 64 4.46 11.44 6.70
C TRP A 64 5.03 12.81 6.34
N ASP A 65 5.82 13.39 7.24
CA ASP A 65 6.59 14.60 6.94
C ASP A 65 7.93 14.21 6.30
N ARG A 66 8.71 13.39 7.02
CA ARG A 66 9.98 12.84 6.53
C ARG A 66 10.14 11.39 6.97
N LEU A 67 10.65 10.56 6.07
CA LEU A 67 11.09 9.20 6.38
C LEU A 67 12.61 9.15 6.57
N SER A 68 13.03 8.37 7.56
CA SER A 68 14.40 7.90 7.74
C SER A 68 14.83 7.00 6.57
N GLU A 69 16.13 6.69 6.48
CA GLU A 69 16.63 5.74 5.48
C GLU A 69 16.02 4.34 5.67
N GLN A 70 15.73 3.94 6.91
CA GLN A 70 15.04 2.69 7.20
C GLN A 70 13.59 2.72 6.72
N GLY A 71 12.89 3.84 6.93
CA GLY A 71 11.52 4.03 6.45
C GLY A 71 11.43 4.03 4.93
N LYS A 72 12.40 4.67 4.25
CA LYS A 72 12.52 4.62 2.78
C LYS A 72 12.77 3.19 2.28
N LEU A 73 13.64 2.43 2.95
CA LEU A 73 13.87 1.03 2.59
C LEU A 73 12.60 0.18 2.71
N LEU A 74 11.80 0.39 3.76
CA LEU A 74 10.50 -0.29 3.90
C LEU A 74 9.50 0.14 2.82
N MET A 75 9.51 1.42 2.45
CA MET A 75 8.70 1.96 1.34
C MET A 75 9.09 1.31 0.01
N ASP A 76 10.39 1.21 -0.27
CA ASP A 76 10.93 0.55 -1.48
C ASP A 76 10.53 -0.93 -1.50
N SER A 77 10.65 -1.63 -0.37
CA SER A 77 10.25 -3.03 -0.25
C SER A 77 8.74 -3.22 -0.49
N TRP A 78 7.90 -2.33 0.04
CA TRP A 78 6.46 -2.36 -0.21
C TRP A 78 6.16 -2.09 -1.68
N PHE A 79 6.79 -1.08 -2.28
CA PHE A 79 6.57 -0.72 -3.68
C PHE A 79 6.94 -1.87 -4.62
N LEU A 80 8.07 -2.56 -4.38
CA LEU A 80 8.44 -3.76 -5.12
C LEU A 80 7.33 -4.83 -5.07
N GLY A 81 6.81 -5.12 -3.88
CA GLY A 81 5.71 -6.08 -3.72
C GLY A 81 4.43 -5.67 -4.47
N ILE A 82 4.05 -4.39 -4.39
CA ILE A 82 2.88 -3.84 -5.11
C ILE A 82 3.07 -3.94 -6.63
N THR A 83 4.26 -3.61 -7.15
CA THR A 83 4.53 -3.71 -8.58
C THR A 83 4.50 -5.15 -9.09
N GLU A 84 4.96 -6.13 -8.32
CA GLU A 84 4.91 -7.54 -8.71
C GLU A 84 3.46 -8.07 -8.70
N ILE A 85 2.64 -7.66 -7.72
CA ILE A 85 1.19 -7.94 -7.76
C ILE A 85 0.56 -7.35 -9.02
N ASN A 86 0.89 -6.10 -9.37
CA ASN A 86 0.32 -5.50 -10.58
C ASN A 86 0.79 -6.20 -11.85
N ARG A 87 2.03 -6.69 -11.89
CA ARG A 87 2.57 -7.44 -13.02
C ARG A 87 1.80 -8.74 -13.28
N GLU A 88 1.42 -9.43 -12.21
CA GLU A 88 0.68 -10.70 -12.30
C GLU A 88 -0.81 -10.47 -12.62
N TYR A 89 -1.45 -9.52 -11.95
CA TYR A 89 -2.92 -9.38 -11.99
C TYR A 89 -3.43 -8.21 -12.83
N ASN A 90 -2.55 -7.30 -13.27
CA ASN A 90 -2.86 -6.10 -14.06
C ASN A 90 -4.09 -5.32 -13.53
N CYS A 91 -4.09 -5.09 -12.21
CA CYS A 91 -5.26 -4.61 -11.47
C CYS A 91 -5.02 -3.33 -10.67
N ILE A 92 -3.83 -2.74 -10.79
CA ILE A 92 -3.40 -1.52 -10.10
C ILE A 92 -3.12 -0.42 -11.13
N GLN A 93 -3.73 0.74 -10.91
CA GLN A 93 -3.43 1.97 -11.62
C GLN A 93 -2.62 2.90 -10.71
N PHE A 94 -1.41 3.25 -11.14
CA PHE A 94 -0.56 4.25 -10.47
C PHE A 94 -0.88 5.66 -11.00
N GLN A 95 -0.94 6.65 -10.10
CA GLN A 95 -1.23 8.06 -10.39
C GLN A 95 -0.23 9.01 -9.73
#